data_AF-A0A966QMR7-F1
#
_entry.id   AF-A0A966QMR7-F1
#
_cell.length_a   1.000
_cell.length_b   1.000
_cell.length_c   1.000
_cell.angle_alpha   90.00
_cell.angle_beta   90.00
_cell.angle_gamma   90.00
#
_symmetry.space_group_name_H-M   'P 1'
#
loop_
_entity.id
_entity.type
_entity.pdbx_description
1 polymer ?
#
loop_
_entity_poly.entity_id
_entity_poly.type
_entity_poly.pdbx_seq_one_letter_code
_entity_poly.pdbx_strand_id
1 'polypeptide(L)'
;SPKYVKDIVFLLDQGEERLIEGVQRGTIPLTTALEIARANENASTSGDDGQANLGDLLQEAYENGQLKGRQIIEAKRLIEKRLEHGPASPNRDQIKPPTSSYSLVRTYQREVERQRKMVLKAEHAHQRLLLVVQGLKKLFADEHFVNLLRAEGLDTLPKYLAERINTLGSTANPMTPITPEPEGAAT
;
A
#
# COMPACT_ATOMS: atom_id res chain seq x y z
N SER A 1 -5.77 1.41 -22.45
CA SER A 1 -6.15 0.74 -23.71
C SER A 1 -7.63 0.35 -23.64
N PRO A 2 -8.41 0.53 -24.72
CA PRO A 2 -9.84 0.15 -24.75
C PRO A 2 -10.07 -1.34 -24.45
N LYS A 3 -9.11 -2.22 -24.76
CA LYS A 3 -9.17 -3.65 -24.42
C LYS A 3 -9.19 -3.88 -22.91
N TYR A 4 -8.25 -3.27 -22.20
CA TYR A 4 -8.15 -3.35 -20.73
C TYR A 4 -9.44 -2.88 -20.03
N VAL A 5 -10.05 -1.79 -20.52
CA VAL A 5 -11.29 -1.28 -19.93
C VAL A 5 -12.44 -2.29 -20.10
N LYS A 6 -12.57 -2.88 -21.30
CA LYS A 6 -13.58 -3.92 -21.55
C LYS A 6 -13.39 -5.14 -20.65
N ASP A 7 -12.14 -5.57 -20.48
CA ASP A 7 -11.78 -6.71 -19.64
C ASP A 7 -12.10 -6.45 -18.15
N ILE A 8 -11.83 -5.24 -17.64
CA ILE A 8 -12.19 -4.84 -16.28
C ILE A 8 -13.70 -4.70 -16.10
N VAL A 9 -14.41 -4.14 -17.09
CA VAL A 9 -15.88 -4.05 -17.07
C VAL A 9 -16.50 -5.45 -17.03
N PHE A 10 -15.99 -6.39 -17.83
CA PHE A 10 -16.44 -7.79 -17.79
C PHE A 10 -16.32 -8.38 -16.37
N LEU A 11 -15.19 -8.19 -15.68
CA LEU A 11 -15.02 -8.67 -14.31
C LEU A 11 -15.98 -7.98 -13.32
N LEU A 12 -16.26 -6.68 -13.52
CA LEU A 12 -17.20 -5.94 -12.68
C LEU A 12 -18.64 -6.43 -12.87
N ASP A 13 -19.04 -6.71 -14.12
CA ASP A 13 -20.37 -7.20 -14.46
C ASP A 13 -20.62 -8.61 -13.87
N GLN A 14 -19.58 -9.43 -13.79
CA GLN A 14 -19.60 -10.74 -13.11
C GLN A 14 -19.48 -10.65 -11.59
N GLY A 15 -19.29 -9.45 -11.02
CA GLY A 15 -19.11 -9.26 -9.57
C GLY A 15 -17.76 -9.72 -9.02
N GLU A 16 -16.77 -9.94 -9.88
CA GLU A 16 -15.44 -10.48 -9.56
C GLU A 16 -14.48 -9.44 -8.95
N GLU A 17 -14.96 -8.73 -7.94
CA GLU A 17 -14.24 -7.65 -7.26
C GLU A 17 -12.92 -8.15 -6.63
N ARG A 18 -12.91 -9.37 -6.08
CA ARG A 18 -11.71 -9.98 -5.48
C ARG A 18 -10.62 -10.27 -6.51
N LEU A 19 -10.99 -10.68 -7.72
CA LEU A 19 -10.04 -10.88 -8.82
C LEU A 19 -9.50 -9.55 -9.31
N ILE A 20 -10.35 -8.52 -9.42
CA ILE A 20 -9.94 -7.17 -9.80
C ILE A 20 -8.92 -6.61 -8.80
N GLU A 21 -9.15 -6.79 -7.49
CA GLU A 21 -8.21 -6.38 -6.46
C GLU A 21 -6.84 -7.07 -6.61
N GLY A 22 -6.83 -8.37 -6.89
CA GLY A 22 -5.60 -9.13 -7.16
C GLY A 22 -4.83 -8.59 -8.38
N VAL A 23 -5.54 -8.27 -9.45
CA VAL A 23 -4.97 -7.68 -10.67
C VAL A 23 -4.38 -6.30 -10.40
N GLN A 24 -5.10 -5.43 -9.67
CA GLN A 24 -4.62 -4.09 -9.31
C GLN A 24 -3.37 -4.13 -8.43
N ARG A 25 -3.27 -5.10 -7.54
CA ARG A 25 -2.09 -5.32 -6.68
C ARG A 25 -0.93 -6.01 -7.42
N GLY A 26 -1.15 -6.49 -8.65
CA GLY A 26 -0.17 -7.22 -9.44
C GLY A 26 0.11 -8.65 -8.94
N THR A 27 -0.75 -9.21 -8.09
CA THR A 27 -0.59 -10.58 -7.60
C THR A 27 -0.89 -11.61 -8.68
N ILE A 28 -1.87 -11.31 -9.54
CA ILE A 28 -2.22 -12.11 -10.71
C ILE A 28 -2.33 -11.24 -11.98
N PRO A 29 -1.95 -11.73 -13.15
CA PRO A 29 -2.24 -11.09 -14.43
C PRO A 29 -3.75 -10.93 -14.71
N LEU A 30 -4.11 -9.92 -15.49
CA LEU A 30 -5.49 -9.70 -15.93
C LEU A 30 -6.01 -10.85 -16.80
N THR A 31 -5.16 -11.41 -17.67
CA THR A 31 -5.54 -12.53 -18.55
C THR A 31 -6.00 -13.74 -17.75
N THR A 32 -5.26 -14.08 -16.69
CA THR A 32 -5.61 -15.20 -15.82
C THR A 32 -6.85 -14.89 -14.98
N ALA A 33 -7.04 -13.65 -14.53
CA ALA A 33 -8.27 -13.26 -13.85
C ALA A 33 -9.52 -13.46 -14.72
N LEU A 34 -9.43 -13.15 -16.02
CA LEU A 34 -10.52 -13.36 -16.98
C LEU A 34 -10.80 -14.85 -17.21
N GLU A 35 -9.76 -15.65 -17.35
CA GLU A 35 -9.86 -17.10 -17.51
C GLU A 35 -10.53 -17.75 -16.30
N ILE A 36 -10.15 -17.35 -15.08
CA ILE A 36 -10.76 -17.81 -13.82
C ILE A 36 -12.23 -17.38 -13.69
N ALA A 37 -12.57 -16.17 -14.16
CA ALA A 37 -13.95 -15.68 -14.16
C ALA A 37 -14.83 -16.49 -15.13
N ARG A 38 -14.35 -16.72 -16.36
CA ARG A 38 -15.04 -17.51 -17.40
C ARG A 38 -15.20 -18.98 -17.03
N ALA A 39 -14.18 -19.59 -16.43
CA ALA A 39 -14.25 -20.98 -15.98
C ALA A 39 -15.36 -21.16 -14.92
N ASN A 40 -15.56 -20.17 -14.04
CA ASN A 40 -16.61 -20.22 -13.04
C ASN A 40 -18.02 -19.95 -13.61
N GLU A 41 -18.16 -19.03 -14.57
CA GLU A 41 -19.42 -18.84 -15.31
C GLU A 41 -19.88 -20.16 -15.94
N ASN A 42 -18.96 -20.87 -16.60
CA ASN A 42 -19.24 -22.17 -17.20
C ASN A 42 -19.53 -23.26 -16.15
N ALA A 43 -18.80 -23.28 -15.03
CA ALA A 43 -19.03 -24.23 -13.94
C ALA A 43 -20.41 -24.03 -13.30
N SER A 44 -20.86 -22.78 -13.12
CA SER A 44 -22.19 -22.46 -12.59
C SER A 44 -23.33 -22.93 -13.50
N THR A 45 -23.08 -23.03 -14.81
CA THR A 45 -24.06 -23.46 -15.81
C THR A 45 -24.08 -24.98 -16.00
N SER A 46 -22.93 -25.64 -15.85
CA SER A 46 -22.77 -27.08 -16.14
C SER A 46 -22.84 -27.99 -14.90
N GLY A 47 -22.90 -27.44 -13.68
CA GLY A 47 -23.01 -28.22 -12.44
C GLY A 47 -21.78 -29.09 -12.12
N ASP A 48 -20.65 -28.80 -12.77
CA ASP A 48 -19.40 -29.53 -12.63
C ASP A 48 -18.55 -28.96 -11.49
N ASP A 49 -17.64 -29.78 -10.94
CA ASP A 49 -16.72 -29.41 -9.87
C ASP A 49 -15.73 -28.36 -10.40
N GLY A 50 -16.13 -27.08 -10.36
CA GLY A 50 -15.39 -25.94 -10.92
C GLY A 50 -13.96 -25.77 -10.38
N GLN A 51 -13.60 -26.49 -9.31
CA GLN A 51 -12.25 -26.55 -8.76
C GLN A 51 -11.27 -27.40 -9.60
N ALA A 52 -11.73 -28.51 -10.19
CA ALA A 52 -10.87 -29.37 -11.01
C ALA A 52 -10.43 -28.64 -12.28
N ASN A 53 -11.40 -28.05 -12.99
CA ASN A 53 -11.18 -27.25 -14.19
C ASN A 53 -10.27 -26.04 -13.95
N LEU A 54 -10.32 -25.48 -12.73
CA LEU A 54 -9.52 -24.31 -12.35
C LEU A 54 -8.07 -24.68 -12.00
N GLY A 55 -7.85 -25.87 -11.43
CA GLY A 55 -6.52 -26.42 -11.19
C GLY A 55 -5.76 -26.64 -12.49
N ASP A 56 -6.42 -27.25 -13.48
CA ASP A 56 -5.85 -27.51 -14.80
C ASP A 56 -5.52 -26.21 -15.55
N LEU A 57 -6.40 -25.20 -15.44
CA LEU A 57 -6.19 -23.88 -16.01
C LEU A 57 -4.96 -23.18 -15.45
N LEU A 58 -4.75 -23.23 -14.13
CA LEU A 58 -3.56 -22.64 -13.50
C LEU A 58 -2.27 -23.37 -13.90
N GLN A 59 -2.37 -24.68 -14.12
CA GLN A 59 -1.25 -25.47 -14.59
C GLN A 59 -0.89 -25.15 -16.04
N GLU A 60 -1.88 -25.07 -16.93
CA GLU A 60 -1.68 -24.62 -18.32
C GLU A 60 -1.08 -23.20 -18.36
N ALA A 61 -1.57 -22.29 -17.53
CA ALA A 61 -1.03 -20.93 -17.43
C ALA A 61 0.41 -20.88 -16.90
N TYR A 62 0.86 -21.87 -16.11
CA TYR A 62 2.26 -22.03 -15.71
C TYR A 62 3.11 -22.51 -16.87
N GLU A 63 2.65 -23.56 -17.57
CA GLU A 63 3.36 -24.18 -18.69
C GLU A 63 3.52 -23.20 -19.85
N ASN A 64 2.50 -22.37 -20.10
CA ASN A 64 2.51 -21.30 -21.10
C ASN A 64 3.27 -20.04 -20.64
N GLY A 65 3.81 -20.01 -19.42
CA GLY A 65 4.59 -18.90 -18.87
C GLY A 65 3.79 -17.62 -18.55
N GLN A 66 2.45 -17.70 -18.55
CA GLN A 66 1.57 -16.58 -18.19
C GLN A 66 1.61 -16.30 -16.67
N LEU A 67 1.83 -17.35 -15.86
CA LEU A 67 2.03 -17.23 -14.42
C LEU A 67 3.44 -17.67 -14.02
N LYS A 68 4.11 -16.83 -13.24
CA LYS A 68 5.37 -17.20 -12.57
C LYS A 68 5.06 -17.97 -11.29
N GLY A 69 6.02 -18.77 -10.79
CA GLY A 69 5.82 -19.63 -9.60
C GLY A 69 5.19 -18.92 -8.39
N ARG A 70 5.60 -17.68 -8.09
CA ARG A 70 4.97 -16.86 -7.03
C ARG A 70 3.51 -16.48 -7.35
N GLN A 71 3.21 -16.13 -8.60
CA GLN A 71 1.87 -15.74 -9.03
C GLN A 71 0.90 -16.92 -9.01
N ILE A 72 1.37 -18.15 -9.20
CA ILE A 72 0.54 -19.37 -9.07
C ILE A 72 0.12 -19.59 -7.63
N ILE A 73 1.05 -19.44 -6.69
CA ILE A 73 0.75 -19.58 -5.25
C ILE A 73 -0.27 -18.52 -4.84
N GLU A 74 -0.08 -17.26 -5.28
CA GLU A 74 -1.03 -16.19 -4.99
C GLU A 74 -2.38 -16.40 -5.70
N ALA A 75 -2.40 -16.91 -6.92
CA ALA A 75 -3.62 -17.24 -7.65
C ALA A 75 -4.41 -18.34 -6.94
N LYS A 76 -3.76 -19.43 -6.52
CA LYS A 76 -4.37 -20.51 -5.73
C LYS A 76 -4.98 -19.96 -4.44
N ARG A 77 -4.21 -19.16 -3.70
CA ARG A 77 -4.69 -18.52 -2.46
C ARG A 77 -5.86 -17.57 -2.72
N LEU A 78 -5.86 -16.85 -3.84
CA LEU A 78 -6.95 -15.95 -4.21
C LEU A 78 -8.23 -16.72 -4.54
N ILE A 79 -8.10 -17.86 -5.20
CA ILE A 79 -9.20 -18.78 -5.54
C ILE A 79 -9.79 -19.41 -4.28
N GLU A 80 -8.98 -19.92 -3.37
CA GLU A 80 -9.45 -20.45 -2.07
C GLU A 80 -10.24 -19.39 -1.31
N LYS A 81 -9.69 -18.17 -1.23
CA LYS A 81 -10.38 -17.02 -0.65
C LYS A 81 -11.68 -16.66 -1.36
N ARG A 82 -11.75 -16.81 -2.68
CA ARG A 82 -12.96 -16.57 -3.49
C ARG A 82 -14.02 -17.65 -3.24
N LEU A 83 -13.62 -18.90 -3.04
CA LEU A 83 -14.52 -19.99 -2.68
C LEU A 83 -15.10 -19.82 -1.27
N GLU A 84 -14.25 -19.43 -0.31
CA GLU A 84 -14.65 -19.28 1.09
C GLU A 84 -15.55 -18.06 1.33
N HIS A 85 -15.26 -16.92 0.69
CA HIS A 85 -15.91 -15.64 0.97
C HIS A 85 -16.72 -15.09 -0.21
N GLY A 86 -16.78 -15.80 -1.33
CA GLY A 86 -17.41 -15.35 -2.56
C GLY A 86 -16.59 -14.36 -3.39
N PRO A 87 -17.13 -13.94 -4.54
CA PRO A 87 -16.46 -13.07 -5.53
C PRO A 87 -16.31 -11.61 -5.06
N ALA A 88 -17.13 -11.18 -4.10
CA ALA A 88 -17.08 -9.84 -3.55
C ALA A 88 -15.79 -9.57 -2.74
N SER A 89 -15.30 -8.34 -2.83
CA SER A 89 -14.15 -7.88 -2.04
C SER A 89 -14.62 -7.04 -0.83
N PRO A 90 -13.98 -7.20 0.35
CA PRO A 90 -14.19 -6.29 1.48
C PRO A 90 -13.80 -4.83 1.16
N ASN A 91 -12.98 -4.60 0.13
CA ASN A 91 -12.53 -3.27 -0.30
C ASN A 91 -13.29 -2.74 -1.53
N ARG A 92 -14.59 -3.03 -1.64
CA ARG A 92 -15.46 -2.60 -2.76
C ARG A 92 -15.29 -1.15 -3.19
N ASP A 93 -15.19 -0.25 -2.24
CA ASP A 93 -15.12 1.19 -2.50
C ASP A 93 -13.81 1.62 -3.17
N GLN A 94 -12.75 0.80 -3.10
CA GLN A 94 -11.47 1.04 -3.77
C GLN A 94 -11.45 0.49 -5.20
N ILE A 95 -12.32 -0.47 -5.51
CA ILE A 95 -12.35 -1.19 -6.79
C ILE A 95 -13.24 -0.48 -7.81
N LYS A 96 -14.26 0.26 -7.34
CA LYS A 96 -15.17 0.98 -8.22
C LYS A 96 -14.44 2.13 -8.93
N PRO A 97 -14.42 2.16 -10.27
CA PRO A 97 -13.92 3.31 -10.98
C PRO A 97 -14.81 4.53 -10.64
N PRO A 98 -14.23 5.73 -10.53
CA PRO A 98 -15.00 6.93 -10.28
C PRO A 98 -15.99 7.14 -11.42
N THR A 99 -17.28 7.01 -11.10
CA THR A 99 -18.39 7.00 -12.07
C THR A 99 -18.66 8.34 -12.74
N SER A 100 -17.95 9.42 -12.35
CA SER A 100 -18.16 10.78 -12.83
C SER A 100 -16.92 11.65 -12.57
N SER A 101 -16.75 12.73 -13.34
CA SER A 101 -15.73 13.75 -13.07
C SER A 101 -15.82 14.32 -11.64
N TYR A 102 -17.04 14.41 -11.08
CA TYR A 102 -17.26 14.84 -9.71
C TYR A 102 -16.68 13.87 -8.66
N SER A 103 -16.72 12.55 -8.92
CA SER A 103 -16.17 11.57 -7.99
C SER A 103 -14.65 11.57 -7.98
N LEU A 104 -13.98 11.88 -9.11
CA LEU A 104 -12.53 12.12 -9.16
C LEU A 104 -12.11 13.32 -8.31
N VAL A 105 -12.82 14.44 -8.40
CA VAL A 105 -12.52 15.63 -7.59
C VAL A 105 -12.68 15.30 -6.11
N ARG A 106 -13.72 14.54 -5.74
CA ARG A 106 -13.98 14.14 -4.35
C ARG A 106 -12.91 13.19 -3.81
N THR A 107 -12.44 12.21 -4.60
CA THR A 107 -11.37 11.30 -4.15
C THR A 107 -10.05 12.05 -3.97
N TYR A 108 -9.74 12.97 -4.89
CA TYR A 108 -8.58 13.85 -4.76
C TYR A 108 -8.66 14.71 -3.48
N GLN A 109 -9.79 15.36 -3.24
CA GLN A 109 -10.00 16.16 -2.02
C GLN A 109 -9.79 15.34 -0.74
N ARG A 110 -10.32 14.11 -0.68
CA ARG A 110 -10.10 13.20 0.45
C ARG A 110 -8.62 12.85 0.64
N GLU A 111 -7.91 12.56 -0.45
CA GLU A 111 -6.49 12.22 -0.36
C GLU A 111 -5.65 13.43 0.07
N VAL A 112 -5.97 14.63 -0.42
CA VAL A 112 -5.34 15.88 0.01
C VAL A 112 -5.58 16.14 1.50
N GLU A 113 -6.81 15.96 1.99
CA GLU A 113 -7.11 16.09 3.42
C GLU A 113 -6.34 15.07 4.27
N ARG A 114 -6.23 13.83 3.80
CA ARG A 114 -5.46 12.78 4.46
C ARG A 114 -3.98 13.14 4.53
N GLN A 115 -3.41 13.63 3.44
CA GLN A 115 -2.01 14.09 3.39
C GLN A 115 -1.79 15.27 4.33
N ARG A 116 -2.67 16.28 4.32
CA ARG A 116 -2.59 17.43 5.26
C ARG A 116 -2.60 16.96 6.72
N LYS A 117 -3.50 16.03 7.08
CA LYS A 117 -3.56 15.44 8.42
C LYS A 117 -2.28 14.68 8.77
N MET A 118 -1.66 13.99 7.81
CA MET A 118 -0.41 13.26 8.01
C MET A 118 0.76 14.21 8.30
N VAL A 119 0.87 15.30 7.53
CA VAL A 119 1.91 16.33 7.73
C VAL A 119 1.79 16.95 9.11
N LEU A 120 0.59 17.37 9.52
CA LEU A 120 0.36 17.97 10.84
C LEU A 120 0.73 17.02 11.99
N LYS A 121 0.41 15.72 11.86
CA LYS A 121 0.80 14.71 12.86
C LYS A 121 2.32 14.52 12.91
N ALA A 122 2.98 14.51 11.76
CA ALA A 122 4.43 14.38 11.68
C ALA A 122 5.13 15.60 12.29
N GLU A 123 4.64 16.81 12.02
CA GLU A 123 5.16 18.05 12.61
C GLU A 123 5.03 18.04 14.14
N HIS A 124 3.87 17.66 14.67
CA HIS A 124 3.67 17.59 16.12
C HIS A 124 4.55 16.51 16.78
N ALA A 125 4.70 15.34 16.15
CA ALA A 125 5.63 14.31 16.63
C ALA A 125 7.08 14.80 16.59
N HIS A 126 7.46 15.53 15.54
CA HIS A 126 8.79 16.13 15.39
C HIS A 126 9.08 17.17 16.47
N GLN A 127 8.15 18.08 16.75
CA GLN A 127 8.28 19.07 17.82
C GLN A 127 8.47 18.42 19.19
N ARG A 128 7.68 17.38 19.52
CA ARG A 128 7.85 16.63 20.77
C ARG A 128 9.22 15.93 20.84
N LEU A 129 9.64 15.31 19.74
CA LEU A 129 10.95 14.66 19.68
C LEU A 129 12.08 15.66 19.86
N LEU A 130 12.00 16.84 19.24
CA LEU A 130 12.97 17.93 19.44
C LEU A 130 13.05 18.35 20.90
N LEU A 131 11.91 18.53 21.58
CA LEU A 131 11.88 18.89 22.99
C LEU A 131 12.59 17.84 23.87
N VAL A 132 12.33 16.56 23.63
CA VAL A 132 12.99 15.46 24.34
C VAL A 132 14.49 15.45 24.07
N VAL A 133 14.91 15.55 22.80
CA VAL A 133 16.33 15.57 22.42
C VAL A 133 17.06 16.75 23.06
N GLN A 134 16.45 17.93 23.12
CA GLN A 134 17.04 19.11 23.77
C GLN A 134 17.13 18.94 25.29
N GLY A 135 16.11 18.36 25.93
CA GLY A 135 16.15 18.03 27.36
C GLY A 135 17.25 17.04 27.70
N LEU A 136 17.35 15.96 26.92
CA LEU A 136 18.42 14.97 27.06
C LEU A 136 19.80 15.59 26.82
N LYS A 137 19.98 16.43 25.79
CA LYS A 137 21.24 17.15 25.57
C LYS A 137 21.70 17.93 26.80
N LYS A 138 20.80 18.68 27.43
CA LYS A 138 21.12 19.44 28.65
C LYS A 138 21.50 18.52 29.81
N LEU A 139 20.79 17.41 29.96
CA LEU A 139 21.00 16.47 31.05
C LEU A 139 22.30 15.66 30.89
N PHE A 140 22.63 15.24 29.66
CA PHE A 140 23.88 14.55 29.33
C PHE A 140 25.11 15.48 29.30
N ALA A 141 24.92 16.80 29.31
CA ALA A 141 26.01 17.76 29.46
C ALA A 141 26.52 17.86 30.92
N ASP A 142 25.76 17.35 31.89
CA ASP A 142 26.16 17.30 33.29
C ASP A 142 26.94 16.02 33.61
N GLU A 143 28.23 16.16 33.91
CA GLU A 143 29.12 15.04 34.25
C GLU A 143 28.67 14.31 35.53
N HIS A 144 28.10 15.00 36.51
CA HIS A 144 27.62 14.36 37.73
C HIS A 144 26.44 13.43 37.44
N PHE A 145 25.54 13.86 36.56
CA PHE A 145 24.41 13.04 36.12
C PHE A 145 24.87 11.79 35.36
N VAL A 146 25.81 11.94 34.42
CA VAL A 146 26.35 10.81 33.65
C VAL A 146 27.08 9.81 34.54
N ASN A 147 27.85 10.29 35.52
CA ASN A 147 28.54 9.42 36.48
C ASN A 147 27.57 8.64 37.37
N LEU A 148 26.46 9.27 37.79
CA LEU A 148 25.40 8.60 38.54
C LEU A 148 24.70 7.52 37.70
N LEU A 149 24.38 7.81 36.43
CA LEU A 149 23.79 6.80 35.52
C LEU A 149 24.71 5.59 35.34
N ARG A 150 26.03 5.80 35.24
CA ARG A 150 26.99 4.70 35.14
C ARG A 150 27.06 3.87 36.43
N ALA A 151 27.00 4.51 37.59
CA ALA A 151 27.00 3.82 38.87
C ALA A 151 25.75 2.93 39.06
N GLU A 152 24.59 3.39 38.56
CA GLU A 152 23.31 2.70 38.64
C GLU A 152 23.03 1.76 37.44
N GLY A 153 23.95 1.64 36.48
CA GLY A 153 23.82 0.77 35.30
C GLY A 153 22.77 1.24 34.26
N LEU A 154 22.45 2.54 34.24
CA LEU A 154 21.45 3.16 33.35
C LEU A 154 22.09 4.03 32.26
N ASP A 155 23.30 3.69 31.82
CA ASP A 155 24.08 4.45 30.83
C ASP A 155 23.74 4.11 29.37
N THR A 156 22.77 3.23 29.14
CA THR A 156 22.36 2.80 27.79
C THR A 156 21.26 3.69 27.19
N LEU A 157 21.43 4.07 25.93
CA LEU A 157 20.55 5.01 25.23
C LEU A 157 20.07 4.40 23.90
N PRO A 158 18.77 4.47 23.56
CA PRO A 158 18.28 4.05 22.25
C PRO A 158 19.02 4.70 21.07
N LYS A 159 19.46 3.88 20.10
CA LYS A 159 20.33 4.29 18.97
C LYS A 159 19.88 5.58 18.27
N TYR A 160 18.60 5.67 17.91
CA TYR A 160 18.04 6.84 17.22
C TYR A 160 18.10 8.16 18.01
N LEU A 161 18.04 8.09 19.34
CA LEU A 161 18.15 9.26 20.20
C LEU A 161 19.62 9.65 20.38
N ALA A 162 20.52 8.66 20.52
CA ALA A 162 21.96 8.90 20.64
C ALA A 162 22.50 9.62 19.39
N GLU A 163 22.12 9.16 18.20
CA GLU A 163 22.48 9.81 16.94
C GLU A 163 21.98 11.27 16.88
N ARG A 164 20.74 11.53 17.31
CA ARG A 164 20.15 12.89 17.28
C ARG A 164 20.78 13.84 18.28
N ILE A 165 21.16 13.37 19.46
CA ILE A 165 21.89 14.15 20.47
C ILE A 165 23.26 14.56 19.90
N ASN A 166 23.95 13.66 19.19
CA ASN A 166 25.28 13.94 18.63
C ASN A 166 25.25 14.80 17.36
N THR A 167 24.21 14.69 16.51
CA THR A 167 24.15 15.34 15.18
C THR A 167 23.52 16.73 15.17
N LEU A 168 22.51 17.01 16.00
CA LEU A 168 21.78 18.29 15.99
C LEU A 168 22.59 19.49 16.52
N GLY A 169 23.89 19.30 16.84
CA GLY A 169 24.82 20.39 17.12
C GLY A 169 25.51 20.95 15.87
N SER A 170 25.40 20.28 14.72
CA SER A 170 26.18 20.61 13.50
C SER A 170 25.35 21.26 12.38
N THR A 171 24.01 21.19 12.45
CA THR A 171 23.13 21.70 11.38
C THR A 171 22.62 23.12 11.67
N ALA A 172 23.53 24.09 11.78
CA ALA A 172 23.21 25.49 11.52
C ALA A 172 23.53 25.76 10.04
N ASN A 173 22.65 25.30 9.13
CA ASN A 173 22.68 25.74 7.74
C ASN A 173 21.22 25.94 7.28
N PRO A 174 20.82 27.16 6.91
CA PRO A 174 19.44 27.45 6.57
C PRO A 174 19.07 26.75 5.27
N MET A 175 18.19 25.75 5.37
CA MET A 175 17.53 25.12 4.24
C MET A 175 16.71 26.19 3.52
N THR A 176 17.15 26.61 2.33
CA THR A 176 16.39 27.48 1.45
C THR A 176 15.07 26.79 1.07
N PRO A 177 13.93 27.53 1.08
CA PRO A 177 12.66 26.97 0.67
C PRO A 177 12.68 26.72 -0.84
N ILE A 178 12.39 25.49 -1.26
CA ILE A 178 12.13 25.15 -2.65
C ILE A 178 10.75 25.73 -2.98
N THR A 179 10.74 26.90 -3.62
CA THR A 179 9.57 27.42 -4.34
C THR A 179 9.31 26.52 -5.55
N PRO A 180 8.12 25.91 -5.69
CA PRO A 180 7.76 25.26 -6.95
C PRO A 180 7.49 26.33 -8.01
N GLU A 181 8.21 26.28 -9.13
CA GLU A 181 7.90 27.09 -10.30
C GLU A 181 6.52 26.70 -10.88
N PRO A 182 5.71 27.68 -11.32
CA PRO A 182 4.50 27.40 -12.08
C PRO A 182 4.84 27.12 -13.54
N GLU A 183 4.91 25.85 -13.94
CA GLU A 183 4.93 25.48 -15.35
C GLU A 183 3.54 25.72 -15.98
N GLY A 184 3.50 26.60 -16.99
CA GLY A 184 2.66 26.40 -18.16
C GLY A 184 1.31 27.11 -18.20
N ALA A 185 1.32 28.44 -18.31
CA ALA A 185 0.26 29.18 -18.99
C ALA A 185 0.85 29.83 -20.24
N ALA A 186 0.57 29.29 -21.43
CA ALA A 186 0.41 30.02 -22.68
C ALA A 186 0.12 29.06 -23.86
N THR A 187 -0.94 29.45 -24.60
CA THR A 187 -1.39 29.08 -25.95
C THR A 187 -1.90 27.66 -26.21
#